data_AF-A0A4Q2XRW7-F1
#
_entry.id   AF-A0A4Q2XRW7-F1
#
_cell.length_a   1.000
_cell.length_b   1.000
_cell.length_c   1.000
_cell.angle_alpha   90.00
_cell.angle_beta   90.00
_cell.angle_gamma   90.00
#
_symmetry.space_group_name_H-M   'P 1'
#
loop_
_entity.id
_entity.type
_entity.pdbx_description
1 polymer ?
#
loop_
_entity_poly.entity_id
_entity_poly.type
_entity_poly.pdbx_seq_one_letter_code
_entity_poly.pdbx_strand_id
1 'polypeptide(L)'
;MMRLRHKLLIQVFRLSDQVSLWVALFVAVALFGGRRGQAFLRDFATDYHPITDFLGVGLIALIWWVIFALIIHYDANRFTSFGTAVADALRATTLCSFQVLMFAEVFDVNMITGRVVAGHWLLASALIILGR
;
A
#
# COMPACT_ATOMS: atom_id res chain seq x y z
N MET A 1 14.08 -14.54 26.37
CA MET A 1 14.67 -14.38 25.02
C MET A 1 13.60 -14.68 23.97
N MET A 2 12.93 -13.66 23.42
CA MET A 2 12.05 -13.87 22.27
C MET A 2 12.92 -14.34 21.10
N ARG A 3 12.70 -15.58 20.67
CA ARG A 3 13.48 -16.28 19.64
C ARG A 3 13.49 -15.44 18.35
N LEU A 4 14.68 -15.25 17.76
CA LEU A 4 14.94 -14.55 16.48
C LEU A 4 13.87 -14.84 15.41
N ARG A 5 13.37 -16.08 15.37
CA ARG A 5 12.29 -16.55 14.49
C ARG A 5 10.98 -15.72 14.58
N HIS A 6 10.60 -15.27 15.78
CA HIS A 6 9.38 -14.49 15.97
C HIS A 6 9.53 -13.05 15.44
N LYS A 7 10.71 -12.44 15.64
CA LYS A 7 11.03 -11.13 15.06
C LYS A 7 11.07 -11.18 13.54
N LEU A 8 11.64 -12.24 12.97
CA LEU A 8 11.65 -12.45 11.51
C LEU A 8 10.22 -12.59 10.97
N LEU A 9 9.36 -13.38 11.60
CA LEU A 9 7.95 -13.52 11.20
C LEU A 9 7.22 -12.18 11.17
N ILE A 10 7.38 -11.34 12.20
CA ILE A 10 6.76 -10.01 12.25
C ILE A 10 7.21 -9.14 11.07
N GLN A 11 8.50 -9.17 10.74
CA GLN A 11 9.03 -8.42 9.60
C GLN A 11 8.49 -8.95 8.27
N VAL A 12 8.31 -10.26 8.13
CA VAL A 12 7.69 -10.85 6.93
C VAL A 12 6.24 -10.39 6.78
N PHE A 13 5.44 -10.38 7.85
CA PHE A 13 4.07 -9.87 7.78
C PHE A 13 4.03 -8.39 7.39
N ARG A 14 4.90 -7.57 7.97
CA ARG A 14 5.00 -6.15 7.61
C ARG A 14 5.38 -5.97 6.14
N LEU A 15 6.34 -6.74 5.64
CA LEU A 15 6.74 -6.69 4.23
C LEU A 15 5.61 -7.17 3.32
N SER A 16 4.89 -8.23 3.69
CA SER A 16 3.73 -8.74 2.95
C SER A 16 2.64 -7.68 2.80
N ASP A 17 2.34 -6.93 3.85
CA ASP A 17 1.36 -5.85 3.80
C ASP A 17 1.82 -4.71 2.88
N GLN A 18 3.10 -4.34 2.92
CA GLN A 18 3.65 -3.33 2.00
C GLN A 18 3.58 -3.80 0.54
N VAL A 19 3.93 -5.06 0.27
CA VAL A 19 3.79 -5.66 -1.06
C VAL A 19 2.33 -5.64 -1.50
N SER A 20 1.39 -5.92 -0.58
CA SER A 20 -0.04 -5.94 -0.87
C SER A 20 -0.57 -4.56 -1.27
N LEU A 21 -0.08 -3.48 -0.63
CA LEU A 21 -0.40 -2.10 -1.03
C LEU A 21 0.10 -1.78 -2.44
N TRP A 22 1.35 -2.11 -2.74
CA TRP A 22 1.92 -1.89 -4.09
C TRP A 22 1.17 -2.69 -5.16
N VAL A 23 0.93 -3.97 -4.90
CA VAL A 23 0.16 -4.83 -5.82
C VAL A 23 -1.25 -4.28 -6.02
N ALA A 24 -1.94 -3.88 -4.95
CA ALA A 24 -3.26 -3.27 -5.05
C ALA A 24 -3.24 -1.99 -5.90
N LEU A 25 -2.19 -1.17 -5.78
CA LEU A 25 -2.07 0.07 -6.53
C LEU A 25 -1.85 -0.20 -8.01
N PHE A 26 -0.90 -1.06 -8.35
CA PHE A 26 -0.63 -1.44 -9.74
C PHE A 26 -1.84 -2.09 -10.40
N VAL A 27 -2.53 -2.99 -9.70
CA VAL A 27 -3.76 -3.62 -10.21
C VAL A 27 -4.88 -2.59 -10.37
N ALA A 28 -5.05 -1.67 -9.42
CA ALA A 28 -6.06 -0.61 -9.55
C ALA A 28 -5.78 0.32 -10.74
N VAL A 29 -4.51 0.69 -10.97
CA VAL A 29 -4.10 1.47 -12.14
C VAL A 29 -4.34 0.68 -13.43
N ALA A 30 -4.05 -0.61 -13.46
CA ALA A 30 -4.26 -1.47 -14.63
C ALA A 30 -5.74 -1.58 -15.02
N LEU A 31 -6.62 -1.75 -14.03
CA LEU A 31 -8.05 -1.94 -14.25
C LEU A 31 -8.82 -0.63 -14.47
N PHE A 32 -8.47 0.42 -13.71
CA PHE A 32 -9.27 1.64 -13.64
C PHE A 32 -8.57 2.88 -14.24
N GLY A 33 -7.27 2.81 -14.54
CA GLY A 33 -6.49 3.92 -15.12
C GLY A 33 -6.66 4.08 -16.64
N GLY A 34 -7.36 3.17 -17.31
CA GLY A 34 -7.61 3.23 -18.76
C GLY A 34 -6.33 3.23 -19.59
N ARG A 35 -6.35 3.89 -20.76
CA ARG A 35 -5.19 3.94 -21.67
C ARG A 35 -3.95 4.60 -21.05
N ARG A 36 -4.14 5.62 -20.20
CA ARG A 36 -3.04 6.31 -19.51
C ARG A 36 -2.39 5.43 -18.43
N GLY A 37 -3.20 4.70 -17.67
CA GLY A 37 -2.69 3.73 -16.69
C GLY A 37 -1.89 2.60 -17.34
N GLN A 38 -2.36 2.08 -18.47
CA GLN A 38 -1.63 1.05 -19.22
C GLN A 38 -0.30 1.56 -19.79
N ALA A 39 -0.27 2.79 -20.33
CA ALA A 39 0.96 3.43 -20.78
C ALA A 39 1.94 3.59 -19.60
N PHE A 40 1.50 4.13 -18.47
CA PHE A 40 2.33 4.26 -17.28
C PHE A 40 2.90 2.93 -16.80
N LEU A 41 2.10 1.86 -16.74
CA LEU A 41 2.60 0.55 -16.30
C LEU A 41 3.65 -0.03 -17.26
N ARG A 42 3.47 0.21 -18.56
CA ARG A 42 4.44 -0.19 -19.57
C ARG A 42 5.72 0.60 -19.41
N ASP A 43 5.63 1.93 -19.34
CA ASP A 43 6.76 2.83 -19.18
C ASP A 43 7.50 2.52 -17.87
N PHE A 44 6.77 2.25 -16.79
CA PHE A 44 7.35 1.83 -15.51
C PHE A 44 8.13 0.51 -15.58
N ALA A 45 7.73 -0.39 -16.48
CA ALA A 45 8.40 -1.68 -16.66
C ALA A 45 9.59 -1.61 -17.63
N THR A 46 9.61 -0.64 -18.55
CA THR A 46 10.58 -0.60 -19.66
C THR A 46 11.58 0.56 -19.60
N ASP A 47 11.25 1.67 -18.95
CA ASP A 47 12.10 2.87 -18.96
C ASP A 47 12.99 3.01 -17.72
N TYR A 48 14.15 3.63 -17.95
CA TYR A 48 15.09 4.02 -16.90
C TYR A 48 14.58 5.28 -16.21
N HIS A 49 14.03 5.11 -15.02
CA HIS A 49 13.48 6.23 -14.27
C HIS A 49 14.57 7.19 -13.76
N PRO A 50 14.39 8.52 -13.90
CA PRO A 50 15.24 9.49 -13.23
C PRO A 50 15.18 9.30 -11.70
N ILE A 51 16.26 9.69 -11.01
CA ILE A 51 16.41 9.52 -9.56
C ILE A 51 15.26 10.14 -8.75
N THR A 52 14.61 11.16 -9.32
CA THR A 52 13.44 11.85 -8.75
C THR A 52 12.23 10.93 -8.59
N ASP A 53 11.99 10.02 -9.53
CA ASP A 53 10.88 9.08 -9.48
C ASP A 53 11.12 8.05 -8.38
N PHE A 54 12.39 7.63 -8.21
CA PHE A 54 12.80 6.73 -7.15
C PHE A 54 12.60 7.35 -5.76
N LEU A 55 12.89 8.65 -5.62
CA LEU A 55 12.61 9.39 -4.38
C LEU A 55 11.11 9.48 -4.10
N GLY A 56 10.28 9.69 -5.13
CA GLY A 56 8.82 9.71 -5.00
C GLY A 56 8.26 8.36 -4.52
N VAL A 57 8.65 7.27 -5.17
CA VAL A 57 8.27 5.90 -4.79
C VAL A 57 8.76 5.57 -3.37
N GLY A 58 9.99 5.94 -3.05
CA GLY A 58 10.57 5.76 -1.71
C GLY A 58 9.80 6.52 -0.63
N LEU A 59 9.37 7.76 -0.92
CA LEU A 59 8.57 8.56 0.01
C LEU A 59 7.19 7.92 0.25
N ILE A 60 6.53 7.41 -0.79
CA ILE A 60 5.26 6.69 -0.66
C ILE A 60 5.42 5.47 0.25
N ALA A 61 6.43 4.63 -0.03
CA ALA A 61 6.71 3.44 0.78
C ALA A 61 6.99 3.80 2.25
N LEU A 62 7.75 4.88 2.50
CA LEU A 62 8.06 5.34 3.85
C LEU A 62 6.79 5.78 4.60
N ILE A 63 5.91 6.54 3.94
CA ILE A 63 4.66 7.00 4.55
C ILE A 63 3.76 5.79 4.89
N TRP A 64 3.61 4.83 3.97
CA TRP A 64 2.87 3.61 4.23
C TRP A 64 3.45 2.81 5.39
N TRP A 65 4.77 2.69 5.46
CA TRP A 65 5.44 2.03 6.56
C TRP A 65 5.11 2.69 7.91
N VAL A 66 5.14 4.02 7.96
CA VAL A 66 4.80 4.80 9.17
C VAL A 66 3.33 4.61 9.55
N ILE A 67 2.40 4.71 8.59
CA ILE A 67 0.96 4.49 8.84
C ILE A 67 0.72 3.11 9.47
N PHE A 68 1.32 2.07 8.88
CA PHE A 68 1.14 0.70 9.37
C PHE A 68 1.81 0.47 10.73
N ALA A 69 2.97 1.09 10.98
CA ALA A 69 3.62 1.04 12.28
C ALA A 69 2.77 1.71 13.39
N LEU A 70 2.09 2.82 13.07
CA LEU A 70 1.25 3.56 14.01
C LEU A 70 -0.12 2.93 14.25
N ILE A 71 -0.65 2.12 13.33
CA ILE A 71 -2.02 1.60 13.42
C ILE A 71 -2.03 0.11 13.74
N ILE A 72 -1.30 -0.72 12.98
CA ILE A 72 -1.46 -2.18 13.03
C ILE A 72 -0.66 -2.83 14.18
N HIS A 73 0.26 -2.10 14.83
CA HIS A 73 0.95 -2.51 16.05
C HIS A 73 1.38 -4.00 16.05
N TYR A 74 2.24 -4.37 15.09
CA TYR A 74 2.65 -5.76 14.83
C TYR A 74 3.30 -6.52 16.01
N ASP A 75 3.70 -5.82 17.07
CA ASP A 75 4.40 -6.40 18.22
C ASP A 75 3.46 -6.82 19.38
N ALA A 76 2.21 -6.34 19.43
CA ALA A 76 1.44 -6.33 20.70
C ALA A 76 0.29 -7.34 20.81
N ASN A 77 -0.29 -7.85 19.71
CA ASN A 77 -1.56 -8.58 19.82
C ASN A 77 -1.63 -9.83 18.94
N ARG A 78 -1.15 -10.95 19.48
CA ARG A 78 -1.58 -12.28 19.03
C ARG A 78 -3.02 -12.62 19.50
N PHE A 79 -3.67 -11.71 20.22
CA PHE A 79 -5.02 -11.85 20.80
C PHE A 79 -5.94 -10.65 20.50
N THR A 80 -5.68 -9.86 19.46
CA THR A 80 -6.71 -8.95 18.93
C THR A 80 -7.82 -9.78 18.32
N SER A 81 -9.06 -9.49 18.69
CA SER A 81 -10.22 -10.07 18.03
C SER A 81 -10.18 -9.75 16.54
N PHE A 82 -10.65 -10.69 15.70
CA PHE A 82 -10.69 -10.50 14.25
C PHE A 82 -11.33 -9.15 13.85
N GLY A 83 -12.36 -8.70 14.60
CA GLY A 83 -12.99 -7.40 14.38
C GLY A 83 -12.03 -6.21 14.57
N THR A 84 -11.19 -6.21 15.61
CA THR A 84 -10.19 -5.15 15.80
C THR A 84 -9.12 -5.18 14.70
N ALA A 85 -8.69 -6.37 14.30
CA ALA A 85 -7.73 -6.54 13.20
C ALA A 85 -8.27 -5.98 11.87
N VAL A 86 -9.54 -6.25 11.55
CA VAL A 86 -10.22 -5.69 10.37
C VAL A 86 -10.36 -4.18 10.46
N ALA A 87 -10.78 -3.64 11.61
CA ALA A 87 -10.93 -2.20 11.80
C ALA A 87 -9.60 -1.45 11.63
N ASP A 88 -8.51 -1.98 12.18
CA ASP A 88 -7.18 -1.39 12.05
C ASP A 88 -6.67 -1.48 10.60
N ALA A 89 -6.92 -2.61 9.92
CA ALA A 89 -6.61 -2.76 8.50
C ALA A 89 -7.34 -1.71 7.66
N LEU A 90 -8.65 -1.55 7.85
CA LEU A 90 -9.45 -0.55 7.12
C LEU A 90 -8.96 0.87 7.38
N ARG A 91 -8.65 1.23 8.63
CA ARG A 91 -8.10 2.56 8.96
C ARG A 91 -6.77 2.81 8.25
N ALA A 92 -5.87 1.82 8.27
CA ALA A 92 -4.56 1.92 7.63
C ALA A 92 -4.69 2.03 6.11
N THR A 93 -5.52 1.20 5.47
CA THR A 93 -5.70 1.24 4.02
C THR A 93 -6.44 2.49 3.55
N THR A 94 -7.39 3.02 4.33
CA THR A 94 -8.03 4.31 4.07
C THR A 94 -7.00 5.43 4.07
N LEU A 95 -6.13 5.52 5.07
CA LEU A 95 -5.08 6.54 5.12
C LEU A 95 -4.08 6.42 3.99
N CYS A 96 -3.67 5.18 3.64
CA CYS A 96 -2.77 4.96 2.51
C CYS A 96 -3.41 5.37 1.18
N SER A 97 -4.70 5.04 0.97
CA SER A 97 -5.43 5.42 -0.24
C SER A 97 -5.67 6.92 -0.33
N PHE A 98 -5.96 7.56 0.79
CA PHE A 98 -6.06 9.02 0.87
C PHE A 98 -4.71 9.68 0.57
N GLN A 99 -3.61 9.13 1.06
CA GLN A 99 -2.28 9.62 0.72
C GLN A 99 -1.96 9.45 -0.78
N VAL A 100 -2.37 8.35 -1.42
CA VAL A 100 -2.25 8.18 -2.87
C VAL A 100 -3.02 9.28 -3.61
N LEU A 101 -4.23 9.62 -3.17
CA LEU A 101 -5.01 10.72 -3.72
C LEU A 101 -4.27 12.07 -3.54
N MET A 102 -3.79 12.37 -2.34
CA MET A 102 -3.03 13.61 -2.07
C MET A 102 -1.78 13.71 -2.93
N PHE A 103 -1.06 12.61 -3.10
CA PHE A 103 0.11 12.56 -3.97
C PHE A 103 -0.27 12.84 -5.42
N ALA A 104 -1.38 12.27 -5.90
CA ALA A 104 -1.87 12.54 -7.24
C ALA A 104 -2.21 14.02 -7.47
N GLU A 105 -2.87 14.66 -6.52
CA GLU A 105 -3.24 16.07 -6.60
C GLU A 105 -2.01 17.01 -6.51
N VAL A 106 -1.06 16.72 -5.62
CA VAL A 106 0.14 17.55 -5.43
C VAL A 106 1.10 17.48 -6.62
N PHE A 107 1.22 16.30 -7.24
CA PHE A 107 2.16 16.05 -8.34
C PHE A 107 1.48 16.01 -9.73
N ASP A 108 0.19 16.39 -9.82
CA ASP A 108 -0.62 16.40 -11.04
C ASP A 108 -0.57 15.06 -11.83
N VAL A 109 -0.72 13.96 -11.07
CA VAL A 109 -0.64 12.60 -11.60
C VAL A 109 -1.98 12.21 -12.23
N ASN A 110 -2.16 12.63 -13.47
CA ASN A 110 -3.38 12.51 -14.28
C ASN A 110 -3.95 11.10 -14.49
N MET A 111 -3.23 10.03 -14.12
CA MET A 111 -3.74 8.65 -14.19
C MET A 111 -4.47 8.21 -12.92
N ILE A 112 -4.16 8.81 -11.76
CA ILE A 112 -4.73 8.44 -10.48
C ILE A 112 -6.05 9.18 -10.33
N THR A 113 -7.09 8.59 -10.91
CA THR A 113 -8.46 9.09 -10.77
C THR A 113 -9.08 8.61 -9.46
N GLY A 114 -10.19 9.22 -9.04
CA GLY A 114 -10.96 8.74 -7.89
C GLY A 114 -11.37 7.26 -7.99
N ARG A 115 -11.54 6.72 -9.21
CA ARG A 115 -11.81 5.28 -9.44
C ARG A 115 -10.61 4.40 -9.12
N VAL A 116 -9.40 4.84 -9.48
CA VAL A 116 -8.15 4.15 -9.15
C VAL A 116 -7.94 4.14 -7.64
N VAL A 117 -8.18 5.28 -6.97
CA VAL A 117 -8.06 5.37 -5.50
C VAL A 117 -9.08 4.47 -4.80
N ALA A 118 -10.33 4.46 -5.24
CA ALA A 118 -11.36 3.57 -4.70
C ALA A 118 -11.02 2.09 -4.93
N GLY A 119 -10.52 1.76 -6.13
CA GLY A 119 -10.04 0.42 -6.47
C GLY A 119 -8.87 -0.03 -5.59
N HIS A 120 -7.88 0.85 -5.41
CA HIS A 120 -6.75 0.62 -4.52
C HIS A 120 -7.22 0.36 -3.09
N TRP A 121 -8.12 1.18 -2.56
CA TRP A 121 -8.65 1.02 -1.20
C TRP A 121 -9.33 -0.34 -1.01
N LEU A 122 -10.21 -0.73 -1.96
CA LEU A 122 -10.92 -2.01 -1.90
C LEU A 122 -9.96 -3.20 -1.98
N LEU A 123 -9.04 -3.18 -2.95
CA LEU A 123 -8.08 -4.27 -3.17
C LEU A 123 -7.10 -4.40 -2.01
N ALA A 124 -6.53 -3.28 -1.53
CA ALA A 124 -5.62 -3.28 -0.40
C ALA A 124 -6.29 -3.82 0.87
N SER A 125 -7.52 -3.36 1.13
CA SER A 125 -8.29 -3.84 2.29
C SER A 125 -8.58 -5.33 2.19
N ALA A 126 -9.01 -5.81 1.02
CA ALA A 126 -9.27 -7.23 0.82
C ALA A 126 -8.01 -8.08 0.98
N LEU A 127 -6.89 -7.71 0.35
CA LEU A 127 -5.63 -8.46 0.42
C LEU A 127 -5.10 -8.53 1.85
N ILE A 128 -5.12 -7.42 2.57
CA ILE A 128 -4.58 -7.37 3.94
C ILE A 128 -5.49 -8.12 4.91
N ILE A 129 -6.82 -8.01 4.77
CA ILE A 129 -7.76 -8.75 5.63
C ILE A 129 -7.68 -10.26 5.38
N LEU A 130 -7.60 -10.69 4.12
CA LEU A 130 -7.48 -12.11 3.74
C LEU A 130 -6.11 -12.71 4.08
N GLY A 131 -5.08 -11.87 4.19
CA GLY A 131 -3.73 -12.28 4.57
C GLY A 131 -3.49 -12.44 6.07
N ARG A 132 -4.47 -12.11 6.92
CA ARG A 132 -4.41 -12.28 8.39
C ARG A 132 -4.94 -13.63 8.84
#